data_AF-A0A7X3PM35-F1
#
_entry.id   AF-A0A7X3PM35-F1
#
_cell.length_a   1.000
_cell.length_b   1.000
_cell.length_c   1.000
_cell.angle_alpha   90.00
_cell.angle_beta   90.00
_cell.angle_gamma   90.00
#
_symmetry.space_group_name_H-M   'P 1'
#
loop_
_entity.id
_entity.type
_entity.pdbx_description
1 polymer ?
#
loop_
_entity_poly.entity_id
_entity_poly.type
_entity_poly.pdbx_seq_one_letter_code
_entity_poly.pdbx_strand_id
1 'polypeptide(L)'
;HVANDPVNQPAQHPLTRNGSEYPLPLTTQGNDWWWSAAVPLFYPNPLGGDYQKYVGGTYHATEMFNFKGKLDDLLDADSDSATLFVGWVRLAQWLPWMEMGSRTGKMYFHAGGKKVGDYENVPADFRAVIEEHFPLYRHAPPMDDNRPNETSWTYFKKVMEARED
;
A
#
# COMPACT_ATOMS: atom_id res chain seq x y z
N HIS A 1 -5.74 -1.53 14.46
CA HIS A 1 -4.93 -0.62 13.63
C HIS A 1 -5.01 -1.10 12.19
N VAL A 2 -5.22 -0.20 11.22
CA VAL A 2 -5.20 -0.55 9.78
C VAL A 2 -3.74 -0.59 9.33
N ALA A 3 -3.10 -1.76 9.46
CA ALA A 3 -1.77 -1.99 8.91
C ALA A 3 -1.88 -2.31 7.41
N ASN A 4 -1.05 -1.68 6.58
CA ASN A 4 -0.87 -2.06 5.19
C ASN A 4 0.51 -1.61 4.76
N ASP A 5 1.46 -2.54 4.73
CA ASP A 5 2.84 -2.30 4.33
C ASP A 5 3.16 -3.07 3.04
N PRO A 6 2.83 -2.51 1.86
CA PRO A 6 3.09 -3.15 0.58
C PRO A 6 4.48 -2.79 0.02
N VAL A 7 5.34 -2.09 0.78
CA VAL A 7 6.56 -1.45 0.27
C VAL A 7 7.65 -2.44 -0.17
N ASN A 8 7.54 -3.71 0.23
CA ASN A 8 8.52 -4.74 -0.10
C ASN A 8 8.16 -5.41 -1.44
N GLN A 9 8.13 -4.61 -2.51
CA GLN A 9 7.97 -5.10 -3.87
C GLN A 9 9.33 -5.50 -4.47
N PRO A 10 9.41 -6.55 -5.30
CA PRO A 10 10.61 -6.85 -6.06
C PRO A 10 11.04 -5.67 -6.93
N ALA A 11 12.34 -5.47 -7.09
CA ALA A 11 12.88 -4.46 -7.98
C ALA A 11 12.34 -4.63 -9.41
N GLN A 12 11.89 -3.53 -10.00
CA GLN A 12 11.55 -3.49 -11.42
C GLN A 12 12.77 -2.95 -12.20
N HIS A 13 13.13 -3.64 -13.28
CA HIS A 13 14.27 -3.29 -14.10
C HIS A 13 13.79 -2.69 -15.45
N PRO A 14 14.56 -1.75 -16.03
CA PRO A 14 14.20 -1.13 -17.30
C PRO A 14 14.25 -2.12 -18.48
N LEU A 15 14.91 -3.27 -18.29
CA LEU A 15 15.01 -4.33 -19.27
C LEU A 15 14.33 -5.60 -18.74
N THR A 16 13.65 -6.30 -19.63
CA THR A 16 13.14 -7.64 -19.35
C THR A 16 14.29 -8.67 -19.37
N ARG A 17 14.00 -9.91 -18.95
CA ARG A 17 14.99 -11.00 -18.96
C ARG A 17 15.64 -11.26 -20.33
N ASN A 18 14.96 -10.92 -21.42
CA ASN A 18 15.46 -11.13 -22.79
C ASN A 18 16.24 -9.92 -23.34
N GLY A 19 16.41 -8.85 -22.55
CA GLY A 19 17.11 -7.63 -22.96
C GLY A 19 16.24 -6.59 -23.68
N SER A 20 14.96 -6.86 -23.92
CA SER A 20 14.02 -5.84 -24.43
C SER A 20 13.66 -4.81 -23.35
N GLU A 21 13.24 -3.62 -23.77
CA GLU A 21 12.71 -2.61 -22.85
C GLU A 21 11.46 -3.14 -22.12
N TYR A 22 11.35 -2.79 -20.83
CA TYR A 22 10.17 -3.06 -20.03
C TYR A 22 9.08 -2.04 -20.37
N PRO A 23 7.89 -2.47 -20.86
CA PRO A 23 6.83 -1.54 -21.17
C PRO A 23 6.24 -0.98 -19.88
N LEU A 24 6.55 0.27 -19.57
CA LEU A 24 5.92 0.97 -18.45
C LEU A 24 4.41 1.15 -18.76
N PRO A 25 3.49 0.73 -17.87
CA PRO A 25 2.05 0.81 -18.09
C PRO A 25 1.50 2.23 -17.88
N LEU A 26 2.21 3.25 -18.35
CA LEU A 26 1.85 4.66 -18.23
C LEU A 26 1.00 5.09 -19.42
N THR A 27 -0.05 5.85 -19.16
CA THR A 27 -0.72 6.65 -20.18
C THR A 27 -0.20 8.08 -20.10
N THR A 28 0.03 8.71 -21.25
CA THR A 28 0.47 10.11 -21.32
C THR A 28 -0.50 10.94 -22.15
N GLN A 29 -0.70 12.20 -21.76
CA GLN A 29 -1.44 13.19 -22.54
C GLN A 29 -0.88 14.58 -22.25
N GLY A 30 -0.32 15.25 -23.26
CA GLY A 30 0.36 16.52 -23.05
C GLY A 30 1.51 16.37 -22.06
N ASN A 31 1.54 17.21 -21.02
CA ASN A 31 2.53 17.13 -19.94
C ASN A 31 2.05 16.32 -18.72
N ASP A 32 1.02 15.50 -18.88
CA ASP A 32 0.51 14.65 -17.81
C ASP A 32 0.77 13.19 -18.11
N TRP A 33 1.10 12.43 -17.07
CA TRP A 33 1.11 10.97 -17.10
C TRP A 33 0.23 10.42 -15.99
N TRP A 34 -0.35 9.25 -16.22
CA TRP A 34 -1.02 8.49 -15.17
C TRP A 34 -0.90 6.99 -15.39
N TRP A 35 -1.01 6.27 -14.28
CA TRP A 35 -1.09 4.82 -14.24
C TRP A 35 -2.23 4.43 -13.32
N SER A 36 -3.13 3.61 -13.85
CA SER A 36 -4.26 3.05 -13.10
C SER A 36 -4.04 1.55 -12.93
N ALA A 37 -4.15 1.06 -11.71
CA ALA A 37 -4.02 -0.36 -11.40
C ALA A 37 -5.19 -0.82 -10.54
N ALA A 38 -5.83 -1.92 -10.94
CA ALA A 38 -6.80 -2.63 -10.13
C ALA A 38 -6.18 -3.95 -9.68
N VAL A 39 -6.14 -4.17 -8.36
CA VAL A 39 -5.58 -5.35 -7.72
C VAL A 39 -6.73 -6.12 -7.06
N PRO A 40 -7.34 -7.08 -7.77
CA PRO A 40 -8.31 -7.98 -7.17
C PRO A 40 -7.57 -9.02 -6.31
N LEU A 41 -7.91 -9.07 -5.03
CA LEU A 41 -7.31 -9.97 -4.05
C LEU A 41 -8.34 -11.01 -3.65
N PHE A 42 -8.06 -12.28 -3.93
CA PHE A 42 -8.91 -13.41 -3.54
C PHE A 42 -8.03 -14.61 -3.15
N TYR A 43 -7.85 -14.85 -1.85
CA TYR A 43 -6.98 -15.91 -1.33
C TYR A 43 -7.43 -16.37 0.07
N PRO A 44 -7.01 -17.57 0.54
CA PRO A 44 -7.37 -18.05 1.88
C PRO A 44 -7.01 -17.04 2.97
N ASN A 45 -7.94 -16.73 3.87
CA ASN A 45 -7.68 -15.71 4.87
C ASN A 45 -6.60 -16.18 5.86
N PRO A 46 -5.55 -15.38 6.14
CA PRO A 46 -4.48 -15.78 7.07
C PRO A 46 -4.95 -15.95 8.53
N LEU A 47 -6.15 -15.45 8.87
CA LEU A 47 -6.82 -15.67 10.16
C LEU A 47 -7.76 -16.90 10.15
N GLY A 48 -7.81 -17.68 9.06
CA GLY A 48 -8.53 -18.95 9.07
C GLY A 48 -7.93 -19.93 10.09
N GLY A 49 -8.75 -20.82 10.64
CA GLY A 49 -8.35 -21.73 11.72
C GLY A 49 -8.56 -21.12 13.11
N ASP A 50 -7.49 -20.97 13.89
CA ASP A 50 -7.56 -20.55 15.30
C ASP A 50 -8.25 -19.19 15.50
N TYR A 51 -8.16 -18.31 14.50
CA TYR A 51 -8.75 -16.96 14.51
C TYR A 51 -10.00 -16.84 13.62
N GLN A 52 -10.65 -17.96 13.28
CA GLN A 52 -11.79 -18.00 12.35
C GLN A 52 -12.96 -17.10 12.79
N LYS A 53 -13.15 -16.88 14.10
CA LYS A 53 -14.20 -16.01 14.63
C LYS A 53 -14.13 -14.56 14.11
N TYR A 54 -12.93 -14.11 13.69
CA TYR A 54 -12.70 -12.75 13.21
C TYR A 54 -12.94 -12.59 11.70
N VAL A 55 -13.07 -13.67 10.91
CA VAL A 55 -13.05 -13.62 9.44
C VAL A 55 -14.02 -14.58 8.74
N GLY A 56 -14.37 -14.25 7.50
CA GLY A 56 -15.32 -15.03 6.66
C GLY A 56 -14.69 -16.06 5.71
N GLY A 57 -13.66 -16.79 6.14
CA GLY A 57 -13.05 -17.88 5.36
C GLY A 57 -12.05 -17.41 4.30
N THR A 58 -12.51 -16.82 3.20
CA THR A 58 -11.64 -16.31 2.13
C THR A 58 -11.48 -14.80 2.23
N TYR A 59 -10.24 -14.32 2.14
CA TYR A 59 -9.97 -12.90 2.02
C TYR A 59 -10.38 -12.41 0.64
N HIS A 60 -11.23 -11.37 0.60
CA HIS A 60 -11.66 -10.75 -0.63
C HIS A 60 -11.59 -9.22 -0.49
N ALA A 61 -10.70 -8.62 -1.27
CA ALA A 61 -10.61 -7.18 -1.41
C ALA A 61 -10.32 -6.79 -2.87
N THR A 62 -10.60 -5.54 -3.20
CA THR A 62 -10.16 -4.92 -4.43
C THR A 62 -9.52 -3.60 -4.08
N GLU A 63 -8.27 -3.43 -4.47
CA GLU A 63 -7.56 -2.15 -4.38
C GLU A 63 -7.49 -1.52 -5.76
N MET A 64 -7.73 -0.22 -5.82
CA MET A 64 -7.71 0.56 -7.06
C MET A 64 -6.82 1.76 -6.83
N PHE A 65 -5.74 1.82 -7.59
CA PHE A 65 -4.74 2.87 -7.53
C PHE A 65 -4.81 3.73 -8.77
N ASN A 66 -4.63 5.03 -8.58
CA ASN A 66 -4.32 5.99 -9.62
C ASN A 66 -3.07 6.74 -9.20
N PHE A 67 -1.99 6.58 -9.94
CA PHE A 67 -0.78 7.37 -9.83
C PHE A 67 -0.76 8.36 -10.97
N LYS A 68 -0.37 9.61 -10.72
CA LYS A 68 -0.25 10.63 -11.76
C LYS A 68 0.80 11.68 -11.42
N GLY A 69 1.31 12.35 -12.44
CA GLY A 69 2.31 13.40 -12.29
C GLY A 69 2.52 14.18 -13.57
N LYS A 70 3.57 15.00 -13.56
CA LYS A 70 4.02 15.74 -14.75
C LYS A 70 5.06 14.95 -15.50
N LEU A 71 4.98 14.98 -16.83
CA LEU A 71 5.89 14.25 -17.69
C LEU A 71 7.29 14.88 -17.66
N ASP A 72 7.37 16.21 -17.63
CA ASP A 72 8.65 16.92 -17.50
C ASP A 72 9.40 16.51 -16.21
N ASP A 73 8.71 16.43 -15.06
CA ASP A 73 9.30 15.94 -13.81
C ASP A 73 9.78 14.48 -13.91
N LEU A 74 9.08 13.64 -14.68
CA LEU A 74 9.41 12.22 -14.82
C LEU A 74 10.57 11.99 -15.80
N LEU A 75 10.75 12.91 -16.76
CA LEU A 75 11.78 12.84 -17.81
C LEU A 75 13.01 13.68 -17.50
N ASP A 76 13.03 14.42 -16.39
CA ASP A 76 14.16 15.21 -15.95
C ASP A 76 15.35 14.31 -15.57
N ALA A 77 16.36 14.29 -16.43
CA ALA A 77 17.57 13.49 -16.23
C ALA A 77 18.48 14.02 -15.11
N ASP A 78 18.28 15.27 -14.68
CA ASP A 78 19.02 15.88 -13.58
C ASP A 78 18.37 15.61 -12.20
N SER A 79 17.23 14.91 -12.18
CA SER A 79 16.51 14.54 -10.95
C SER A 79 16.33 13.03 -10.80
N ASP A 80 16.44 12.55 -9.56
CA ASP A 80 16.11 11.16 -9.18
C ASP A 80 14.68 11.03 -8.62
N SER A 81 13.87 12.09 -8.74
CA SER A 81 12.57 12.18 -8.10
C SER A 81 11.57 12.97 -8.94
N ALA A 82 10.38 12.41 -9.13
CA ALA A 82 9.26 13.09 -9.79
C ALA A 82 8.13 13.47 -8.81
N THR A 83 7.37 14.51 -9.14
CA THR A 83 6.10 14.80 -8.45
C THR A 83 5.11 13.67 -8.71
N LEU A 84 4.52 13.15 -7.63
CA LEU A 84 3.55 12.08 -7.69
C LEU A 84 2.30 12.45 -6.88
N PHE A 85 1.13 12.26 -7.47
CA PHE A 85 -0.14 12.22 -6.78
C PHE A 85 -0.68 10.80 -6.80
N VAL A 86 -1.29 10.38 -5.70
CA VAL A 86 -1.92 9.07 -5.56
C VAL A 86 -3.40 9.24 -5.23
N GLY A 87 -4.25 8.46 -5.88
CA GLY A 87 -5.59 8.14 -5.44
C GLY A 87 -5.64 6.65 -5.13
N TRP A 88 -6.22 6.29 -3.98
CA TRP A 88 -6.36 4.91 -3.56
C TRP A 88 -7.78 4.66 -3.08
N VAL A 89 -8.40 3.63 -3.63
CA VAL A 89 -9.67 3.10 -3.15
C VAL A 89 -9.48 1.65 -2.79
N ARG A 90 -10.06 1.23 -1.67
CA ARG A 90 -10.16 -0.18 -1.31
C ARG A 90 -11.59 -0.55 -0.99
N LEU A 91 -12.05 -1.64 -1.57
CA LEU A 91 -13.26 -2.35 -1.17
C LEU A 91 -12.84 -3.63 -0.48
N ALA A 92 -13.25 -3.83 0.78
CA ALA A 92 -12.86 -5.01 1.55
C ALA A 92 -14.02 -5.53 2.40
N GLN A 93 -13.88 -6.75 2.90
CA GLN A 93 -14.69 -7.24 4.02
C GLN A 93 -14.44 -6.39 5.29
N TRP A 94 -15.21 -6.65 6.34
CA TRP A 94 -14.98 -6.08 7.66
C TRP A 94 -13.56 -6.35 8.16
N LEU A 95 -12.98 -5.38 8.87
CA LEU A 95 -11.66 -5.53 9.46
C LEU A 95 -11.74 -6.52 10.64
N PRO A 96 -10.67 -7.29 10.93
CA PRO A 96 -10.73 -8.38 11.92
C PRO A 96 -11.24 -7.96 13.30
N TRP A 97 -10.76 -6.82 13.81
CA TRP A 97 -11.12 -6.30 15.14
C TRP A 97 -12.56 -5.79 15.23
N MET A 98 -13.31 -5.77 14.13
CA MET A 98 -14.75 -5.47 14.14
C MET A 98 -15.57 -6.71 14.50
N GLU A 99 -14.98 -7.91 14.49
CA GLU A 99 -15.63 -9.19 14.85
C GLU A 99 -16.91 -9.48 14.06
N MET A 100 -16.95 -9.03 12.81
CA MET A 100 -18.12 -9.19 11.97
C MET A 100 -18.11 -10.49 11.15
N GLY A 101 -17.00 -11.26 11.14
CA GLY A 101 -16.91 -12.55 10.46
C GLY A 101 -17.46 -12.53 9.03
N SER A 102 -18.41 -13.42 8.73
CA SER A 102 -19.10 -13.52 7.43
C SER A 102 -20.34 -12.62 7.29
N ARG A 103 -20.58 -11.68 8.22
CA ARG A 103 -21.75 -10.79 8.15
C ARG A 103 -21.71 -9.96 6.86
N THR A 104 -22.87 -9.82 6.23
CA THR A 104 -23.01 -9.01 5.02
C THR A 104 -22.59 -7.56 5.27
N GLY A 105 -21.73 -7.04 4.39
CA GLY A 105 -21.24 -5.68 4.44
C GLY A 105 -19.89 -5.53 3.75
N LYS A 106 -19.51 -4.29 3.44
CA LYS A 106 -18.22 -3.95 2.85
C LYS A 106 -17.71 -2.65 3.45
N MET A 107 -16.40 -2.60 3.64
CA MET A 107 -15.67 -1.39 3.97
C MET A 107 -15.27 -0.67 2.69
N TYR A 108 -15.48 0.64 2.68
CA TYR A 108 -15.04 1.54 1.62
C TYR A 108 -13.92 2.41 2.18
N PHE A 109 -12.76 2.35 1.55
CA PHE A 109 -11.65 3.26 1.83
C PHE A 109 -11.46 4.13 0.60
N HIS A 110 -11.30 5.43 0.81
CA HIS A 110 -11.02 6.39 -0.24
C HIS A 110 -10.01 7.39 0.29
N ALA A 111 -8.83 7.42 -0.32
CA ALA A 111 -7.73 8.27 0.07
C ALA A 111 -7.10 8.94 -1.15
N GLY A 112 -6.52 10.11 -0.92
CA GLY A 112 -5.68 10.81 -1.86
C GLY A 112 -4.39 11.25 -1.18
N GLY A 113 -3.33 11.42 -1.95
CA GLY A 113 -2.03 11.83 -1.43
C GLY A 113 -1.15 12.46 -2.50
N LYS A 114 -0.03 13.03 -2.04
CA LYS A 114 1.03 13.59 -2.87
C LYS A 114 2.38 13.23 -2.24
N LYS A 115 3.40 12.96 -3.05
CA LYS A 115 4.79 12.93 -2.59
C LYS A 115 5.19 14.34 -2.13
N VAL A 116 5.69 14.48 -0.91
CA VAL A 116 6.03 15.77 -0.29
C VAL A 116 7.53 16.09 -0.32
N GLY A 117 8.35 15.23 -0.91
CA GLY A 117 9.82 15.38 -0.87
C GLY A 117 10.33 14.99 0.50
N ASP A 118 10.82 15.97 1.24
CA ASP A 118 11.40 15.79 2.59
C ASP A 118 10.34 15.60 3.68
N TYR A 119 10.73 14.93 4.78
CA TYR A 119 9.87 14.71 5.95
C TYR A 119 9.38 16.02 6.57
N GLU A 120 10.17 17.07 6.42
CA GLU A 120 9.93 18.42 6.93
C GLU A 120 8.71 19.06 6.28
N ASN A 121 8.35 18.62 5.08
CA ASN A 121 7.18 19.07 4.33
C ASN A 121 5.90 18.30 4.70
N VAL A 122 5.99 17.26 5.54
CA VAL A 122 4.81 16.61 6.13
C VAL A 122 4.14 17.59 7.11
N PRO A 123 2.79 17.74 7.07
CA PRO A 123 2.08 18.64 7.98
C PRO A 123 2.42 18.38 9.46
N ALA A 124 2.53 19.44 10.25
CA ALA A 124 3.00 19.36 11.64
C ALA A 124 2.20 18.37 12.50
N ASP A 125 0.88 18.34 12.36
CA ASP A 125 0.01 17.43 13.11
C ASP A 125 0.29 15.95 12.76
N PHE A 126 0.57 15.66 11.49
CA PHE A 126 0.95 14.32 11.04
C PHE A 126 2.32 13.93 11.59
N ARG A 127 3.29 14.84 11.54
CA ARG A 127 4.61 14.60 12.15
C ARG A 127 4.46 14.31 13.64
N ALA A 128 3.68 15.08 14.39
CA ALA A 128 3.48 14.84 15.82
C ALA A 128 2.99 13.40 16.10
N VAL A 129 1.99 12.92 15.33
CA VAL A 129 1.49 11.54 15.44
C VAL A 129 2.55 10.50 15.05
N ILE A 130 3.31 10.74 13.99
CA ILE A 130 4.42 9.88 13.57
C ILE A 130 5.50 9.83 14.66
N GLU A 131 5.86 10.97 15.24
CA GLU A 131 6.88 11.08 16.26
C GLU A 131 6.49 10.30 17.53
N GLU A 132 5.24 10.43 17.96
CA GLU A 132 4.73 9.86 19.21
C GLU A 132 4.37 8.37 19.09
N HIS A 133 3.77 7.96 17.97
CA HIS A 133 3.15 6.63 17.85
C HIS A 133 3.75 5.74 16.76
N PHE A 134 4.35 6.32 15.71
CA PHE A 134 4.83 5.57 14.55
C PHE A 134 6.22 6.02 14.07
N PRO A 135 7.24 6.07 14.94
CA PRO A 135 8.55 6.63 14.60
C PRO A 135 9.25 5.90 13.45
N LEU A 136 8.84 4.66 13.16
CA LEU A 136 9.28 3.91 11.98
C LEU A 136 9.00 4.64 10.66
N TYR A 137 7.92 5.44 10.57
CA TYR A 137 7.53 6.14 9.33
C TYR A 137 8.32 7.43 9.04
N ARG A 138 9.33 7.75 9.85
CA ARG A 138 10.26 8.86 9.58
C ARG A 138 11.24 8.56 8.46
N HIS A 139 11.51 7.28 8.23
CA HIS A 139 12.51 6.83 7.27
C HIS A 139 11.89 5.84 6.30
N ALA A 140 12.30 5.94 5.04
CA ALA A 140 12.01 4.89 4.08
C ALA A 140 12.68 3.58 4.55
N PRO A 141 12.08 2.41 4.26
CA PRO A 141 12.74 1.13 4.45
C PRO A 141 14.08 1.07 3.70
N PRO A 142 15.06 0.30 4.19
CA PRO A 142 16.28 0.01 3.45
C PRO A 142 15.99 -0.59 2.06
N MET A 143 16.86 -0.31 1.08
CA MET A 143 16.71 -0.84 -0.29
C MET A 143 16.88 -2.36 -0.38
N ASP A 144 17.43 -2.99 0.66
CA ASP A 144 17.63 -4.44 0.80
C ASP A 144 16.62 -5.10 1.77
N ASP A 145 15.52 -4.40 2.10
CA ASP A 145 14.45 -4.95 2.93
C ASP A 145 13.73 -6.11 2.23
N ASN A 146 13.94 -7.32 2.74
CA ASN A 146 13.35 -8.55 2.23
C ASN A 146 12.17 -9.05 3.07
N ARG A 147 11.63 -8.22 3.99
CA ARG A 147 10.46 -8.60 4.78
C ARG A 147 9.25 -8.83 3.86
N PRO A 148 8.38 -9.81 4.14
CA PRO A 148 7.15 -9.94 3.37
C PRO A 148 6.25 -8.72 3.60
N ASN A 149 5.42 -8.40 2.61
CA ASN A 149 4.38 -7.39 2.77
C ASN A 149 3.46 -7.74 3.95
N GLU A 150 3.02 -6.72 4.67
CA GLU A 150 2.12 -6.88 5.81
C GLU A 150 0.74 -6.31 5.52
N THR A 151 -0.29 -7.09 5.84
CA THR A 151 -1.70 -6.67 5.75
C THR A 151 -2.29 -6.46 7.13
N SER A 152 -3.45 -5.80 7.20
CA SER A 152 -4.19 -5.63 8.46
C SER A 152 -4.54 -6.96 9.13
N TRP A 153 -4.67 -8.04 8.35
CA TRP A 153 -4.96 -9.37 8.86
C TRP A 153 -3.73 -10.07 9.43
N THR A 154 -2.59 -10.02 8.73
CA THR A 154 -1.34 -10.61 9.23
C THR A 154 -0.82 -9.85 10.45
N TYR A 155 -0.96 -8.53 10.48
CA TYR A 155 -0.64 -7.73 11.67
C TYR A 155 -1.56 -8.06 12.84
N PHE A 156 -2.88 -8.15 12.60
CA PHE A 156 -3.83 -8.52 13.64
C PHE A 156 -3.50 -9.90 14.24
N LYS A 157 -3.13 -10.88 13.40
CA LYS A 157 -2.69 -12.20 13.85
C LYS A 157 -1.55 -12.10 14.87
N LYS A 158 -0.47 -11.38 14.50
CA LYS A 158 0.69 -11.17 15.40
C LYS A 158 0.30 -10.55 16.74
N VAL A 159 -0.61 -9.57 16.72
CA VAL A 159 -1.08 -8.91 17.95
C VAL A 159 -1.89 -9.88 18.82
N MET A 160 -2.68 -10.79 18.22
CA MET A 160 -3.44 -11.78 18.98
C MET A 160 -2.53 -12.85 19.58
N GLU A 161 -1.59 -13.38 18.79
CA GLU A 161 -0.61 -14.36 19.25
C GLU A 161 0.22 -13.81 20.42
N ALA A 162 0.71 -12.57 20.32
CA ALA A 162 1.48 -11.93 21.39
C ALA A 162 0.68 -11.58 22.66
N ARG A 163 -0.66 -11.73 22.67
CA ARG A 163 -1.51 -11.58 23.87
C ARG A 163 -1.82 -12.92 24.53
N GLU A 164 -1.62 -14.02 23.82
CA GLU A 164 -1.83 -15.37 24.32
C GLU A 164 -0.58 -15.90 25.08
N ASP A 165 0.58 -15.26 24.85
CA ASP A 165 1.83 -15.37 25.63
C ASP A 165 1.82 -14.53 26.91
#